data_AF-A0AAD4XL75-F1
#
_entry.id   AF-A0AAD4XL75-F1
#
_cell.length_a   1.000
_cell.length_b   1.000
_cell.length_c   1.000
_cell.angle_alpha   90.00
_cell.angle_beta   90.00
_cell.angle_gamma   90.00
#
_symmetry.space_group_name_H-M   'P 1'
#
loop_
_entity.id
_entity.type
_entity.pdbx_description
1 polymer ?
#
loop_
_entity_poly.entity_id
_entity_poly.type
_entity_poly.pdbx_seq_one_letter_code
_entity_poly.pdbx_strand_id
1 'polypeptide(L)'
;MRTVMKGGIWTNAEDEILKSGVMKYGSNQWSRISTLLPRKSAIHCKARWCQWLDPSIKKIVSLVLIEVMPSQWKTIASTIGRTSSQCIDRYEKLLDAACGVDSKSHGPDNYDPRKLRPGEIDPNPESRPARPDPVDWDDDGKEMLSAARARLANTSGKKAKRRAREKILEEASRLACLQKKRELLAAEIIDTKQQRGKGKVTDYNAEVFMEKKPPSGFYDVTHEAIRT
;
A
#
# COMPACT_ATOMS: atom_id res chain seq x y z
N MET A 1 -10.95 24.17 -2.25
CA MET A 1 -10.91 22.73 -1.92
C MET A 1 -12.04 22.05 -2.67
N ARG A 2 -11.78 21.06 -3.53
CA ARG A 2 -12.87 20.23 -4.10
C ARG A 2 -13.38 19.32 -3.00
N THR A 3 -14.60 19.55 -2.52
CA THR A 3 -15.25 18.66 -1.56
C THR A 3 -15.73 17.43 -2.30
N VAL A 4 -14.90 16.39 -2.36
CA VAL A 4 -15.28 15.12 -3.00
C VAL A 4 -16.24 14.41 -2.05
N MET A 5 -17.49 14.21 -2.50
CA MET A 5 -18.45 13.38 -1.78
C MET A 5 -17.88 11.97 -1.65
N LYS A 6 -17.75 11.48 -0.41
CA LYS A 6 -17.19 10.17 -0.08
C LYS A 6 -18.28 9.11 -0.11
N GLY A 7 -18.02 7.98 -0.73
CA GLY A 7 -18.95 6.84 -0.81
C GLY A 7 -19.15 6.32 -2.21
N GLY A 8 -20.26 5.62 -2.41
CA GLY A 8 -20.64 5.00 -3.68
C GLY A 8 -20.18 3.55 -3.82
N ILE A 9 -20.57 2.96 -4.93
CA ILE A 9 -20.35 1.55 -5.27
C ILE A 9 -18.83 1.26 -5.33
N TRP A 10 -18.45 0.06 -4.89
CA TRP A 10 -17.08 -0.44 -4.97
C TRP A 10 -16.79 -0.98 -6.36
N THR A 11 -15.64 -0.62 -6.94
CA THR A 11 -15.12 -1.25 -8.17
C THR A 11 -14.06 -2.30 -7.87
N ASN A 12 -13.79 -3.18 -8.84
CA ASN A 12 -12.76 -4.20 -8.68
C ASN A 12 -11.38 -3.58 -8.43
N ALA A 13 -11.02 -2.51 -9.15
CA ALA A 13 -9.77 -1.81 -8.89
C ALA A 13 -9.67 -1.22 -7.48
N GLU A 14 -10.76 -0.65 -6.93
CA GLU A 14 -10.76 -0.15 -5.55
C GLU A 14 -10.55 -1.29 -4.54
N ASP A 15 -11.20 -2.43 -4.76
CA ASP A 15 -11.04 -3.63 -3.92
C ASP A 15 -9.60 -4.18 -3.99
N GLU A 16 -8.98 -4.23 -5.16
CA GLU A 16 -7.58 -4.69 -5.31
C GLU A 16 -6.58 -3.72 -4.67
N ILE A 17 -6.79 -2.41 -4.78
CA ILE A 17 -6.00 -1.40 -4.06
C ILE A 17 -6.18 -1.57 -2.55
N LEU A 18 -7.40 -1.83 -2.07
CA LEU A 18 -7.69 -2.06 -0.67
C LEU A 18 -6.96 -3.31 -0.15
N LYS A 19 -7.01 -4.44 -0.87
CA LYS A 19 -6.24 -5.65 -0.54
C LYS A 19 -4.74 -5.37 -0.46
N SER A 20 -4.19 -4.72 -1.49
CA SER A 20 -2.77 -4.35 -1.53
C SER A 20 -2.38 -3.41 -0.38
N GLY A 21 -3.27 -2.49 -0.03
CA GLY A 21 -3.11 -1.58 1.11
C GLY A 21 -3.08 -2.31 2.44
N VAL A 22 -3.99 -3.26 2.66
CA VAL A 22 -4.01 -4.10 3.86
C VAL A 22 -2.76 -4.99 3.93
N MET A 23 -2.31 -5.56 2.81
CA MET A 23 -1.05 -6.33 2.76
C MET A 23 0.17 -5.50 3.19
N LYS A 24 0.23 -4.21 2.82
CA LYS A 24 1.36 -3.34 3.16
C LYS A 24 1.26 -2.72 4.57
N TYR A 25 0.08 -2.28 5.00
CA TYR A 25 -0.10 -1.48 6.22
C TYR A 25 -0.80 -2.22 7.37
N GLY A 26 -1.37 -3.39 7.10
CA GLY A 26 -2.17 -4.17 8.05
C GLY A 26 -3.59 -3.64 8.25
N SER A 27 -4.37 -4.35 9.07
CA SER A 27 -5.80 -4.09 9.34
C SER A 27 -6.06 -3.04 10.44
N ASN A 28 -5.03 -2.31 10.89
CA ASN A 28 -5.17 -1.29 11.94
C ASN A 28 -4.98 0.15 11.42
N GLN A 29 -4.45 0.32 10.20
CA GLN A 29 -4.08 1.64 9.64
C GLN A 29 -5.05 2.11 8.54
N TRP A 30 -6.36 2.05 8.80
CA TRP A 30 -7.41 2.38 7.83
C TRP A 30 -7.32 3.81 7.28
N SER A 31 -6.95 4.79 8.11
CA SER A 31 -6.77 6.18 7.67
C SER A 31 -5.71 6.28 6.58
N ARG A 32 -4.61 5.52 6.70
CA ARG A 32 -3.54 5.50 5.71
C ARG A 32 -3.98 4.81 4.42
N ILE A 33 -4.70 3.70 4.55
CA ILE A 33 -5.25 2.96 3.41
C ILE A 33 -6.26 3.83 2.64
N SER A 34 -7.14 4.55 3.33
CA SER A 34 -8.11 5.44 2.67
C SER A 34 -7.46 6.55 1.85
N THR A 35 -6.22 6.96 2.16
CA THR A 35 -5.54 7.96 1.34
C THR A 35 -5.19 7.45 -0.06
N LEU A 36 -5.14 6.11 -0.27
CA LEU A 36 -4.94 5.49 -1.57
C LEU A 36 -6.20 5.53 -2.43
N LEU A 37 -7.38 5.69 -1.81
CA LEU A 37 -8.69 5.62 -2.46
C LEU A 37 -9.38 6.99 -2.37
N PRO A 38 -9.38 7.81 -3.45
CA PRO A 38 -9.80 9.21 -3.38
C PRO A 38 -11.26 9.41 -2.93
N ARG A 39 -12.15 8.48 -3.25
CA ARG A 39 -13.60 8.57 -2.95
C ARG A 39 -14.05 7.73 -1.76
N LYS A 40 -13.15 6.99 -1.09
CA LYS A 40 -13.51 6.09 0.02
C LYS A 40 -12.91 6.59 1.34
N SER A 41 -13.72 6.58 2.40
CA SER A 41 -13.29 6.97 3.74
C SER A 41 -12.62 5.79 4.45
N ALA A 42 -11.90 6.06 5.54
CA ALA A 42 -11.34 5.01 6.39
C ALA A 42 -12.41 4.05 6.94
N ILE A 43 -13.60 4.58 7.26
CA ILE A 43 -14.75 3.81 7.73
C ILE A 43 -15.25 2.89 6.63
N HIS A 44 -15.40 3.39 5.40
CA HIS A 44 -15.82 2.58 4.25
C HIS A 44 -14.80 1.46 3.97
N CYS A 45 -13.50 1.76 4.03
CA CYS A 45 -12.44 0.76 3.81
C CYS A 45 -12.49 -0.36 4.85
N LYS A 46 -12.65 -0.01 6.14
CA LYS A 46 -12.77 -0.97 7.23
C LYS A 46 -14.02 -1.83 7.06
N ALA A 47 -15.17 -1.20 6.81
CA ALA A 47 -16.43 -1.91 6.61
C ALA A 47 -16.36 -2.86 5.41
N ARG A 48 -15.84 -2.40 4.26
CA ARG A 48 -15.64 -3.24 3.07
C ARG A 48 -14.75 -4.44 3.34
N TRP A 49 -13.66 -4.24 4.06
CA TRP A 49 -12.77 -5.34 4.43
C TRP A 49 -13.50 -6.39 5.27
N CYS A 50 -14.09 -5.98 6.40
CA CYS A 50 -14.76 -6.89 7.33
C CYS A 50 -16.06 -7.51 6.81
N GLN A 51 -16.70 -6.90 5.81
CA GLN A 51 -17.97 -7.39 5.27
C GLN A 51 -17.82 -8.21 3.98
N TRP A 52 -16.75 -8.02 3.21
CA TRP A 52 -16.65 -8.63 1.87
C TRP A 52 -15.29 -9.21 1.51
N LEU A 53 -14.19 -8.55 1.90
CA LEU A 53 -12.85 -8.91 1.42
C LEU A 53 -12.03 -9.80 2.37
N ASP A 54 -12.38 -9.85 3.66
CA ASP A 54 -11.68 -10.70 4.62
C ASP A 54 -11.79 -12.18 4.19
N PRO A 55 -10.66 -12.88 3.95
CA PRO A 55 -10.65 -14.28 3.52
C PRO A 55 -11.37 -15.24 4.50
N SER A 56 -11.55 -14.83 5.75
CA SER A 56 -12.24 -15.61 6.79
C SER A 56 -13.75 -15.73 6.55
N ILE A 57 -14.32 -14.89 5.68
CA ILE A 57 -15.77 -14.85 5.41
C ILE A 57 -16.15 -15.99 4.45
N LYS A 58 -16.91 -16.97 4.97
CA LYS A 58 -17.38 -18.11 4.16
C LYS A 58 -18.59 -17.71 3.30
N LYS A 59 -18.52 -17.94 1.98
CA LYS A 59 -19.58 -17.62 1.00
C LYS A 59 -20.68 -18.69 0.84
N ILE A 60 -20.63 -19.81 1.56
CA ILE A 60 -21.53 -20.98 1.40
C ILE A 60 -22.38 -21.18 2.67
N VAL A 61 -23.66 -21.58 2.50
CA VAL A 61 -24.74 -21.46 3.50
C VAL A 61 -25.06 -22.77 4.25
N SER A 62 -25.32 -22.67 5.56
CA SER A 62 -25.92 -23.70 6.45
C SER A 62 -26.90 -22.98 7.40
N LEU A 63 -28.09 -23.56 7.61
CA LEU A 63 -29.34 -22.85 7.99
C LEU A 63 -29.81 -23.04 9.44
N VAL A 64 -29.13 -23.87 10.23
CA VAL A 64 -29.70 -24.42 11.48
C VAL A 64 -29.88 -23.39 12.61
N LEU A 65 -29.20 -22.24 12.56
CA LEU A 65 -29.09 -21.34 13.73
C LEU A 65 -30.15 -20.23 13.81
N ILE A 66 -30.95 -20.00 12.76
CA ILE A 66 -31.84 -18.83 12.68
C ILE A 66 -33.07 -18.99 13.59
N GLU A 67 -33.56 -20.22 13.79
CA GLU A 67 -34.75 -20.51 14.60
C GLU A 67 -34.52 -20.31 16.11
N VAL A 68 -33.26 -20.34 16.56
CA VAL A 68 -32.90 -20.33 17.99
C VAL A 68 -32.79 -18.90 18.55
N MET A 69 -32.47 -17.90 17.72
CA MET A 69 -32.22 -16.52 18.15
C MET A 69 -32.86 -15.50 17.18
N PRO A 70 -34.11 -15.07 17.37
CA PRO A 70 -34.72 -14.09 16.49
C PRO A 70 -33.98 -12.74 16.58
N SER A 71 -33.82 -12.07 15.43
CA SER A 71 -33.28 -10.71 15.23
C SER A 71 -31.84 -10.42 15.70
N GLN A 72 -31.09 -11.40 16.21
CA GLN A 72 -29.70 -11.23 16.67
C GLN A 72 -28.64 -11.53 15.59
N TRP A 73 -28.77 -10.89 14.43
CA TRP A 73 -27.97 -11.20 13.23
C TRP A 73 -26.45 -11.09 13.42
N LYS A 74 -25.97 -10.19 14.29
CA LYS A 74 -24.53 -10.06 14.62
C LYS A 74 -24.00 -11.29 15.37
N THR A 75 -24.76 -11.79 16.34
CA THR A 75 -24.42 -12.99 17.13
C THR A 75 -24.44 -14.23 16.24
N ILE A 76 -25.51 -14.37 15.44
CA ILE A 76 -25.67 -15.45 14.47
C ILE A 76 -24.51 -15.45 13.46
N ALA A 77 -24.17 -14.29 12.91
CA ALA A 77 -23.06 -14.10 11.99
C ALA A 77 -21.72 -14.57 12.60
N SER A 78 -21.46 -14.20 13.86
CA SER A 78 -20.25 -14.61 14.58
C SER A 78 -20.16 -16.13 14.74
N THR A 79 -21.26 -16.81 15.07
CA THR A 79 -21.29 -18.27 15.28
C THR A 79 -21.13 -19.03 13.96
N ILE A 80 -21.68 -18.51 12.86
CA ILE A 80 -21.67 -19.16 11.54
C ILE A 80 -20.38 -18.82 10.75
N GLY A 81 -19.64 -17.77 11.15
CA GLY A 81 -18.47 -17.28 10.42
C GLY A 81 -18.84 -16.56 9.12
N ARG A 82 -19.93 -15.79 9.15
CA ARG A 82 -20.44 -14.99 8.01
C ARG A 82 -20.63 -13.54 8.42
N THR A 83 -20.96 -12.67 7.47
CA THR A 83 -21.38 -11.30 7.77
C THR A 83 -22.87 -11.24 8.08
N SER A 84 -23.29 -10.37 9.01
CA SER A 84 -24.71 -10.22 9.39
C SER A 84 -25.62 -9.87 8.21
N SER A 85 -25.15 -9.04 7.28
CA SER A 85 -25.87 -8.70 6.04
C SER A 85 -26.12 -9.93 5.17
N GLN A 86 -25.12 -10.80 5.00
CA GLN A 86 -25.28 -12.05 4.23
C GLN A 86 -26.30 -13.00 4.86
N CYS A 87 -26.36 -13.05 6.21
CA CYS A 87 -27.33 -13.87 6.93
C CYS A 87 -28.77 -13.35 6.70
N ILE A 88 -28.97 -12.03 6.75
CA ILE A 88 -30.27 -11.39 6.52
C ILE A 88 -30.74 -11.62 5.08
N ASP A 89 -29.92 -11.27 4.09
CA ASP A 89 -30.27 -11.42 2.66
C ASP A 89 -30.66 -12.86 2.30
N ARG A 90 -29.96 -13.83 2.90
CA ARG A 90 -30.25 -15.25 2.65
C ARG A 90 -31.52 -15.70 3.36
N TYR A 91 -31.75 -15.25 4.59
CA TYR A 91 -32.97 -15.56 5.32
C TYR A 91 -34.20 -15.00 4.60
N GLU A 92 -34.15 -13.76 4.13
CA GLU A 92 -35.24 -13.14 3.38
C GLU A 92 -35.58 -13.91 2.10
N LYS A 93 -34.56 -14.30 1.31
CA LYS A 93 -34.78 -15.15 0.11
C LYS A 93 -35.45 -16.49 0.42
N LEU A 94 -35.20 -17.04 1.61
CA LEU A 94 -35.83 -18.30 2.03
C LEU A 94 -37.27 -18.09 2.49
N LEU A 95 -37.56 -16.98 3.16
CA LEU A 95 -38.94 -16.58 3.46
C LEU A 95 -39.75 -16.36 2.17
N ASP A 96 -39.19 -15.64 1.20
CA ASP A 96 -39.86 -15.39 -0.09
C ASP A 96 -40.13 -16.71 -0.84
N ALA A 97 -39.17 -17.63 -0.84
CA ALA A 97 -39.33 -18.95 -1.46
C ALA A 97 -40.36 -19.83 -0.73
N ALA A 98 -40.41 -19.77 0.61
CA ALA A 98 -41.37 -20.52 1.43
C ALA A 98 -42.80 -19.97 1.32
N CYS A 99 -42.95 -18.65 1.15
CA CYS A 99 -44.25 -18.00 0.94
C CYS A 99 -44.82 -18.21 -0.47
N GLY A 100 -44.13 -18.93 -1.36
CA GLY A 100 -44.63 -19.26 -2.71
C GLY A 100 -44.77 -18.05 -3.63
N VAL A 101 -44.09 -16.94 -3.32
CA VAL A 101 -44.10 -15.76 -4.18
C VAL A 101 -43.09 -16.00 -5.30
N ASP A 102 -43.52 -16.65 -6.36
CA ASP A 102 -42.72 -16.78 -7.57
C ASP A 102 -42.36 -15.37 -8.06
N SER A 103 -41.07 -15.09 -8.23
CA SER A 103 -40.60 -13.78 -8.74
C SER A 103 -41.14 -13.44 -10.15
N LYS A 104 -41.95 -14.31 -10.76
CA LYS A 104 -42.56 -14.18 -12.08
C LYS A 104 -44.01 -13.66 -12.07
N SER A 105 -44.70 -13.59 -10.94
CA SER A 105 -46.09 -13.12 -10.86
C SER A 105 -46.23 -11.64 -10.46
N HIS A 106 -45.37 -10.77 -10.97
CA HIS A 106 -45.45 -9.35 -10.65
C HIS A 106 -45.58 -8.54 -11.94
N GLY A 107 -46.76 -7.94 -12.12
CA GLY A 107 -47.03 -6.98 -13.19
C GLY A 107 -46.14 -5.74 -13.12
N PRO A 108 -46.38 -4.75 -14.00
CA PRO A 108 -45.52 -3.58 -14.15
C PRO A 108 -45.40 -2.70 -12.90
N ASP A 109 -46.35 -2.81 -11.96
CA ASP A 109 -46.34 -2.14 -10.66
C ASP A 109 -45.80 -3.03 -9.52
N ASN A 110 -44.62 -3.63 -9.74
CA ASN A 110 -43.90 -4.42 -8.75
C ASN A 110 -43.21 -3.52 -7.70
N TYR A 111 -44.01 -2.95 -6.80
CA TYR A 111 -43.51 -2.15 -5.69
C TYR A 111 -43.04 -3.06 -4.56
N ASP A 112 -41.82 -3.60 -4.68
CA ASP A 112 -41.13 -4.23 -3.55
C ASP A 112 -40.62 -3.11 -2.62
N PRO A 113 -41.20 -2.89 -1.43
CA PRO A 113 -40.80 -1.80 -0.55
C PRO A 113 -39.34 -1.89 -0.08
N ARG A 114 -38.68 -3.05 -0.28
CA ARG A 114 -37.29 -3.31 0.08
C ARG A 114 -36.30 -2.91 -1.01
N LYS A 115 -36.75 -2.74 -2.25
CA LYS A 115 -35.89 -2.27 -3.35
C LYS A 115 -35.74 -0.75 -3.27
N LEU A 116 -34.50 -0.29 -3.39
CA LEU A 116 -34.18 1.13 -3.44
C LEU A 116 -34.98 1.79 -4.56
N ARG A 117 -35.58 2.94 -4.27
CA ARG A 117 -36.26 3.73 -5.28
C ARG A 117 -35.22 4.31 -6.25
N PRO A 118 -35.58 4.54 -7.53
CA PRO A 118 -34.69 5.26 -8.46
C PRO A 118 -34.25 6.60 -7.85
N GLY A 119 -32.94 6.79 -7.67
CA GLY A 119 -32.33 7.98 -7.06
C GLY A 119 -31.95 7.86 -5.57
N GLU A 120 -32.34 6.78 -4.90
CA GLU A 120 -31.96 6.51 -3.51
C GLU A 120 -30.55 5.91 -3.42
N ILE A 121 -29.74 6.40 -2.47
CA ILE A 121 -28.40 5.89 -2.22
C ILE A 121 -28.50 4.66 -1.33
N ASP A 122 -27.87 3.56 -1.73
CA ASP A 122 -27.80 2.36 -0.91
C ASP A 122 -27.16 2.66 0.46
N PRO A 123 -27.84 2.33 1.58
CA PRO A 123 -27.28 2.49 2.92
C PRO A 123 -26.08 1.58 3.21
N ASN A 124 -25.91 0.45 2.52
CA ASN A 124 -24.83 -0.52 2.81
C ASN A 124 -24.12 -1.06 1.54
N PRO A 125 -23.48 -0.18 0.74
CA PRO A 125 -22.81 -0.56 -0.51
C PRO A 125 -21.59 -1.48 -0.28
N GLU A 126 -21.02 -1.49 0.92
CA GLU A 126 -19.88 -2.34 1.29
C GLU A 126 -20.18 -3.83 1.28
N SER A 127 -21.46 -4.21 1.37
CA SER A 127 -21.91 -5.61 1.35
C SER A 127 -22.21 -6.15 -0.06
N ARG A 128 -22.22 -5.29 -1.08
CA ARG A 128 -22.53 -5.68 -2.46
C ARG A 128 -21.31 -6.14 -3.23
N PRO A 129 -21.44 -7.01 -4.26
CA PRO A 129 -20.32 -7.33 -5.13
C PRO A 129 -19.76 -6.07 -5.81
N ALA A 130 -18.45 -6.06 -6.05
CA ALA A 130 -17.82 -4.96 -6.77
C ALA A 130 -18.26 -4.92 -8.24
N ARG A 131 -18.38 -3.70 -8.77
CA ARG A 131 -18.67 -3.48 -10.19
C ARG A 131 -17.44 -3.86 -11.02
N PRO A 132 -17.61 -4.62 -12.11
CA PRO A 132 -16.54 -4.87 -13.06
C PRO A 132 -15.96 -3.56 -13.59
N ASP A 133 -14.65 -3.57 -13.81
CA ASP A 133 -13.94 -2.42 -14.32
C ASP A 133 -14.36 -2.12 -15.77
N PRO A 134 -14.55 -0.84 -16.15
CA PRO A 134 -14.83 -0.48 -17.53
C PRO A 134 -13.60 -0.77 -18.41
N VAL A 135 -13.85 -1.05 -19.70
CA VAL A 135 -12.77 -1.24 -20.70
C VAL A 135 -11.96 0.05 -20.84
N ASP A 136 -12.68 1.18 -21.02
CA ASP A 136 -12.08 2.50 -21.09
C ASP A 136 -12.10 3.18 -19.74
N TRP A 137 -10.91 3.25 -19.12
CA TRP A 137 -10.70 3.95 -17.87
C TRP A 137 -10.66 5.46 -18.07
N ASP A 138 -11.36 6.17 -17.20
CA ASP A 138 -11.26 7.61 -17.03
C ASP A 138 -9.88 8.01 -16.46
N ASP A 139 -9.57 9.30 -16.56
CA ASP A 139 -8.29 9.83 -16.07
C ASP A 139 -8.17 9.65 -14.55
N ASP A 140 -9.26 9.89 -13.81
CA ASP A 140 -9.34 9.70 -12.36
C ASP A 140 -9.00 8.25 -11.94
N GLY A 141 -9.52 7.24 -12.65
CA GLY A 141 -9.22 5.83 -12.39
C GLY A 141 -7.75 5.48 -12.67
N LYS A 142 -7.19 6.00 -13.76
CA LYS A 142 -5.77 5.83 -14.10
C LYS A 142 -4.85 6.51 -13.09
N GLU A 143 -5.18 7.74 -12.69
CA GLU A 143 -4.45 8.49 -11.68
C GLU A 143 -4.47 7.76 -10.33
N MET A 144 -5.63 7.26 -9.91
CA MET A 144 -5.79 6.47 -8.69
C MET A 144 -4.86 5.24 -8.68
N LEU A 145 -4.85 4.46 -9.77
CA LEU A 145 -3.99 3.28 -9.89
C LEU A 145 -2.50 3.64 -9.88
N SER A 146 -2.11 4.68 -10.61
CA SER A 146 -0.72 5.17 -10.67
C SER A 146 -0.25 5.65 -9.29
N ALA A 147 -1.07 6.44 -8.60
CA ALA A 147 -0.79 6.95 -7.26
C ALA A 147 -0.69 5.80 -6.24
N ALA A 148 -1.58 4.82 -6.31
CA ALA A 148 -1.53 3.63 -5.46
C ALA A 148 -0.24 2.85 -5.68
N ARG A 149 0.13 2.55 -6.93
CA ARG A 149 1.38 1.85 -7.28
C ARG A 149 2.61 2.58 -6.73
N ALA A 150 2.71 3.90 -6.96
CA ALA A 150 3.85 4.68 -6.49
C ALA A 150 3.97 4.70 -4.96
N ARG A 151 2.84 4.81 -4.25
CA ARG A 151 2.82 4.82 -2.77
C ARG A 151 3.10 3.43 -2.18
N LEU A 152 2.64 2.37 -2.82
CA LEU A 152 2.92 0.99 -2.41
C LEU A 152 4.39 0.61 -2.67
N ALA A 153 5.01 1.10 -3.75
CA ALA A 153 6.43 0.89 -4.00
C ALA A 153 7.35 1.70 -3.07
N ASN A 154 6.90 2.86 -2.59
CA ASN A 154 7.75 3.73 -1.77
C ASN A 154 7.90 3.20 -0.32
N THR A 155 9.14 2.89 0.07
CA THR A 155 9.54 2.48 1.43
C THR A 155 10.44 3.50 2.13
N SER A 156 10.99 4.47 1.39
CA SER A 156 12.00 5.40 1.89
C SER A 156 11.39 6.72 2.40
N GLY A 157 11.85 7.14 3.57
CA GLY A 157 11.49 8.43 4.17
C GLY A 157 12.22 9.62 3.53
N LYS A 158 11.82 10.85 3.92
CA LYS A 158 12.41 12.09 3.40
C LYS A 158 13.94 12.16 3.54
N LYS A 159 14.47 11.74 4.71
CA LYS A 159 15.91 11.78 5.00
C LYS A 159 16.71 10.82 4.11
N ALA A 160 16.22 9.60 3.91
CA ALA A 160 16.86 8.62 3.02
C ALA A 160 16.88 9.13 1.56
N LYS A 161 15.75 9.64 1.06
CA LYS A 161 15.67 10.23 -0.29
C LYS A 161 16.55 11.46 -0.48
N ARG A 162 16.74 12.28 0.58
CA ARG A 162 17.65 13.42 0.54
C ARG A 162 19.10 12.95 0.47
N ARG A 163 19.51 12.06 1.38
CA ARG A 163 20.87 11.50 1.40
C ARG A 163 21.25 10.79 0.10
N ALA A 164 20.31 10.05 -0.51
CA ALA A 164 20.54 9.42 -1.81
C ALA A 164 20.81 10.45 -2.91
N ARG A 165 20.06 11.56 -2.93
CA ARG A 165 20.29 12.67 -3.87
C ARG A 165 21.60 13.40 -3.61
N GLU A 166 21.93 13.65 -2.35
CA GLU A 166 23.22 14.25 -1.95
C GLU A 166 24.39 13.39 -2.42
N LYS A 167 24.31 12.06 -2.24
CA LYS A 167 25.33 11.12 -2.72
C LYS A 167 25.52 11.16 -4.24
N ILE A 168 24.42 11.17 -5.00
CA ILE A 168 24.47 11.29 -6.48
C ILE A 168 25.12 12.62 -6.89
N LEU A 169 24.76 13.73 -6.23
CA LEU A 169 25.33 15.04 -6.51
C LEU A 169 26.82 15.11 -6.14
N GLU A 170 27.23 14.47 -5.05
CA GLU A 170 28.62 14.37 -4.63
C GLU A 170 29.45 13.57 -5.65
N GLU A 171 28.95 12.43 -6.12
CA GLU A 171 29.57 11.63 -7.18
C GLU A 171 29.68 12.42 -8.49
N ALA A 172 28.61 13.11 -8.90
CA ALA A 172 28.61 13.95 -10.09
C ALA A 172 29.63 15.10 -9.97
N SER A 173 29.70 15.76 -8.81
CA SER A 173 30.66 16.84 -8.54
C SER A 173 32.09 16.33 -8.56
N ARG A 174 32.33 15.14 -8.00
CA ARG A 174 33.64 14.48 -8.03
C ARG A 174 34.06 14.17 -9.47
N LEU A 175 33.17 13.62 -10.29
CA LEU A 175 33.46 13.32 -11.70
C LEU A 175 33.75 14.59 -12.50
N ALA A 176 32.97 15.66 -12.31
CA ALA A 176 33.22 16.95 -12.97
C ALA A 176 34.57 17.55 -12.57
N CYS A 177 34.93 17.48 -11.27
CA CYS A 177 36.24 17.93 -10.79
C CYS A 177 37.38 17.11 -11.39
N LEU A 178 37.23 15.79 -11.46
CA LEU A 178 38.21 14.90 -12.10
C LEU A 178 38.36 15.19 -13.59
N GLN A 179 37.26 15.40 -14.31
CA GLN A 179 37.29 15.77 -15.72
C GLN A 179 38.04 17.09 -15.93
N LYS A 180 37.70 18.13 -15.17
CA LYS A 180 38.43 19.41 -15.22
C LYS A 180 39.92 19.23 -14.94
N LYS A 181 40.28 18.43 -13.93
CA LYS A 181 41.69 18.16 -13.60
C LYS A 181 42.40 17.44 -14.76
N ARG A 182 41.75 16.49 -15.42
CA ARG A 182 42.30 15.81 -16.60
C ARG A 182 42.54 16.76 -17.76
N GLU A 183 41.59 17.66 -18.03
CA GLU A 183 41.71 18.66 -19.10
C GLU A 183 42.86 19.64 -18.84
N LEU A 184 43.00 20.11 -17.60
CA LEU A 184 44.13 20.97 -17.20
C LEU A 184 45.48 20.25 -17.34
N LEU A 185 45.56 19.00 -16.88
CA LEU A 185 46.78 18.19 -17.03
C LEU A 185 47.12 17.91 -18.49
N ALA A 186 46.12 17.63 -19.33
CA ALA A 186 46.30 17.43 -20.77
C ALA A 186 46.76 18.70 -21.50
N ALA A 187 46.39 19.88 -20.97
CA ALA A 187 46.90 21.17 -21.42
C ALA A 187 48.23 21.58 -20.76
N GLU A 188 48.86 20.67 -19.99
CA GLU A 188 50.10 20.91 -19.23
C GLU A 188 50.03 22.07 -18.21
N ILE A 189 48.82 22.44 -17.78
CA ILE A 189 48.59 23.49 -16.80
C ILE A 189 48.66 22.87 -15.39
N ILE A 190 49.70 23.24 -14.63
CA ILE A 190 49.88 22.79 -13.24
C ILE A 190 48.98 23.60 -12.30
N ASP A 191 47.91 22.99 -11.80
CA ASP A 191 47.06 23.59 -10.76
C ASP A 191 47.69 23.38 -9.37
N THR A 192 48.24 24.44 -8.80
CA THR A 192 48.92 24.44 -7.48
C THR A 192 47.96 24.65 -6.31
N LYS A 193 46.63 24.73 -6.53
CA LYS A 193 45.67 24.87 -5.44
C LYS A 193 45.60 23.61 -4.59
N GLN A 194 46.35 23.61 -3.48
CA GLN A 194 46.16 22.66 -2.40
C GLN A 194 44.75 22.81 -1.82
N GLN A 195 43.99 21.71 -1.83
CA GLN A 195 42.74 21.62 -1.09
C GLN A 195 43.08 21.77 0.40
N ARG A 196 42.72 22.91 1.00
CA ARG A 196 42.86 23.11 2.45
C ARG A 196 41.91 22.12 3.13
N GLY A 197 42.48 21.07 3.71
CA GLY A 197 41.71 20.07 4.45
C GLY A 197 40.88 20.75 5.54
N LYS A 198 39.60 20.37 5.65
CA LYS A 198 38.81 20.68 6.85
C LYS A 198 39.43 19.89 8.00
N GLY A 199 39.67 20.55 9.15
CA GLY A 199 40.49 20.01 10.25
C GLY A 199 40.08 18.62 10.76
N LYS A 200 41.02 17.95 11.45
CA LYS A 200 40.92 16.58 12.03
C LYS A 200 40.35 15.50 11.10
N VAL A 201 40.52 15.62 9.78
CA VAL A 201 40.30 14.49 8.86
C VAL A 201 41.65 13.83 8.64
N THR A 202 41.80 12.57 9.08
CA THR A 202 43.01 11.79 8.81
C THR A 202 43.11 11.49 7.33
N ASP A 203 44.28 11.73 6.75
CA ASP A 203 44.58 11.35 5.39
C ASP A 203 44.97 9.87 5.32
N TYR A 204 44.01 9.04 4.93
CA TYR A 204 44.21 7.59 4.79
C TYR A 204 45.21 7.22 3.68
N ASN A 205 45.54 8.12 2.76
CA ASN A 205 46.55 7.85 1.73
C ASN A 205 47.98 8.17 2.21
N ALA A 206 48.14 9.05 3.19
CA ALA A 206 49.44 9.48 3.68
C ALA A 206 50.01 8.54 4.76
N GLU A 207 49.14 7.98 5.60
CA GLU A 207 49.55 7.12 6.72
C GLU A 207 48.56 5.98 6.95
N VAL A 208 49.06 4.87 7.49
CA VAL A 208 48.22 3.77 7.96
C VAL A 208 47.49 4.24 9.22
N PHE A 209 46.21 4.55 9.07
CA PHE A 209 45.39 5.03 10.17
C PHE A 209 45.35 4.02 11.32
N MET A 210 45.71 4.46 12.53
CA MET A 210 45.76 3.64 13.73
C MET A 210 46.60 2.35 13.56
N GLU A 211 47.76 2.46 12.91
CA GLU A 211 48.69 1.35 12.78
C GLU A 211 49.05 0.75 14.14
N LYS A 212 48.75 -0.54 14.32
CA LYS A 212 49.24 -1.33 15.44
C LYS A 212 50.40 -2.17 14.95
N LYS A 213 51.60 -1.81 15.37
CA LYS A 213 52.79 -2.60 15.06
C LYS A 213 52.62 -4.02 15.62
N PRO A 214 52.93 -5.06 14.84
CA PRO A 214 52.89 -6.42 15.35
C PRO A 214 53.82 -6.53 16.57
N PRO A 215 53.43 -7.26 17.63
CA PRO A 215 54.30 -7.46 18.78
C PRO A 215 55.55 -8.23 18.35
N SER A 216 56.70 -7.89 18.94
CA SER A 216 57.96 -8.59 18.70
C SER A 216 57.83 -10.07 19.09
N GLY A 217 58.10 -10.97 18.15
CA GLY A 217 58.11 -12.42 18.37
C GLY A 217 59.50 -12.97 18.71
N PHE A 218 59.59 -14.29 18.88
CA PHE A 218 60.84 -15.01 19.13
C PHE A 218 61.74 -15.18 17.89
N TYR A 219 61.18 -14.97 16.69
CA TYR A 219 61.87 -15.14 15.42
C TYR A 219 62.18 -13.79 14.78
N ASP A 220 63.36 -13.67 14.15
CA ASP A 220 63.76 -12.48 13.40
C ASP A 220 63.08 -12.46 12.02
N VAL A 221 62.31 -11.40 11.78
CA VAL A 221 61.51 -11.17 10.56
C VAL A 221 62.07 -10.05 9.67
N THR A 222 63.24 -9.49 10.01
CA THR A 222 63.84 -8.37 9.27
C THR A 222 64.21 -8.72 7.82
N HIS A 223 64.60 -9.98 7.58
CA HIS A 223 64.98 -10.48 6.26
C HIS A 223 63.79 -10.74 5.31
N GLU A 224 62.58 -10.83 5.85
CA GLU A 224 61.36 -11.10 5.07
C GLU A 224 60.81 -9.83 4.40
N ALA A 225 61.15 -8.64 4.91
CA ALA A 225 60.59 -7.35 4.46
C ALA A 225 61.11 -6.86 3.10
N ILE A 226 62.12 -7.51 2.50
CA ILE A 226 62.86 -6.99 1.34
C ILE A 226 62.31 -7.51 0.00
N ARG A 227 61.29 -8.38 -0.01
CA ARG A 227 60.87 -9.04 -1.25
C ARG A 227 59.37 -8.99 -1.52
N THR A 228 58.87 -7.81 -1.81
CA THR A 228 57.59 -7.55 -2.52
C THR A 228 57.65 -6.15 -3.12
#